data_AF-A0A517MQB3-F1
#
_entry.id   AF-A0A517MQB3-F1
#
_cell.length_a   1.000
_cell.length_b   1.000
_cell.length_c   1.000
_cell.angle_alpha   90.00
_cell.angle_beta   90.00
_cell.angle_gamma   90.00
#
_symmetry.space_group_name_H-M   'P 1'
#
loop_
_entity.id
_entity.type
_entity.pdbx_description
1 polymer ?
#
loop_
_entity_poly.entity_id
_entity_poly.type
_entity_poly.pdbx_seq_one_letter_code
_entity_poly.pdbx_strand_id
1 'polypeptide(L)'
;MARPKKQPHERRTASVRSDLTVAEKCYVQEQAALAGLSEAEYTRRRVLDYAVRAVAGPSACDPALVSEINRLGREVSSLGNLVNQVALYCHTERRLRPEWGLLPNEIKRLGRLVEVKLEEVVRPDGP
;
A
#
# COMPACT_ATOMS: atom_id res chain seq x y z
N MET A 1 25.70 3.77 5.06
CA MET A 1 26.59 2.99 4.18
C MET A 1 26.46 3.54 2.76
N ALA A 2 27.57 3.90 2.12
CA ALA A 2 27.54 4.45 0.76
C ALA A 2 27.29 3.34 -0.27
N ARG A 3 26.49 3.63 -1.31
CA ARG A 3 26.25 2.68 -2.42
C ARG A 3 27.55 2.48 -3.22
N PRO A 4 28.05 1.25 -3.40
CA PRO A 4 29.23 0.98 -4.21
C PRO A 4 29.09 1.55 -5.63
N LYS A 5 30.17 2.16 -6.15
CA LYS A 5 30.21 2.69 -7.53
C LYS A 5 30.33 1.53 -8.52
N LYS A 6 29.66 1.66 -9.67
CA LYS A 6 29.76 0.69 -10.77
C LYS A 6 31.19 0.63 -11.33
N GLN A 7 31.68 -0.59 -11.54
CA GLN A 7 32.97 -0.86 -12.19
C GLN A 7 32.93 -0.43 -13.67
N PRO A 8 34.07 -0.17 -14.32
CA PRO A 8 34.10 0.32 -15.71
C PRO A 8 33.33 -0.56 -16.70
N HIS A 9 33.42 -1.89 -16.58
CA HIS A 9 32.76 -2.85 -17.46
C HIS A 9 31.25 -2.98 -17.22
N GLU A 10 30.75 -2.52 -16.07
CA GLU A 10 29.31 -2.52 -15.76
C GLU A 10 28.58 -1.29 -16.34
N ARG A 11 29.35 -0.31 -16.86
CA ARG A 11 28.80 0.90 -17.45
C ARG A 11 28.34 0.62 -18.87
N ARG A 12 27.10 0.99 -19.16
CA ARG A 12 26.51 0.91 -20.51
C ARG A 12 26.94 2.15 -21.30
N THR A 13 28.11 2.10 -21.93
CA THR A 13 28.70 3.24 -22.68
C THR A 13 28.53 3.13 -24.20
N ALA A 14 28.31 1.93 -24.74
CA ALA A 14 28.02 1.72 -26.15
C ALA A 14 26.55 2.05 -26.48
N SER A 15 26.30 2.54 -27.71
CA SER A 15 24.96 2.92 -28.18
C SER A 15 24.64 2.27 -29.53
N VAL A 16 23.35 2.12 -29.80
CA VAL A 16 22.81 1.65 -31.10
C VAL A 16 21.86 2.75 -31.59
N ARG A 17 22.06 3.21 -32.83
CA ARG A 17 21.16 4.17 -33.49
C ARG A 17 20.23 3.43 -34.43
N SER A 18 18.97 3.85 -34.46
CA SER A 18 17.95 3.38 -35.40
C SER A 18 17.21 4.59 -35.93
N ASP A 19 17.06 4.67 -37.25
CA ASP A 19 16.27 5.71 -37.89
C ASP A 19 14.81 5.23 -37.95
N LEU A 20 13.90 6.01 -37.37
CA LEU A 20 12.49 5.69 -37.24
C LEU A 20 11.66 6.80 -37.87
N THR A 21 10.54 6.43 -38.48
CA THR A 21 9.48 7.37 -38.79
C THR A 21 8.85 7.92 -37.50
N VAL A 22 8.10 9.03 -37.61
CA VAL A 22 7.38 9.62 -36.47
C VAL A 22 6.38 8.62 -35.87
N ALA A 23 5.67 7.86 -36.72
CA ALA A 23 4.69 6.87 -36.27
C ALA A 23 5.35 5.72 -35.48
N GLU A 24 6.47 5.19 -35.98
CA GLU A 24 7.23 4.15 -35.28
C GLU A 24 7.79 4.65 -33.96
N LYS A 25 8.25 5.91 -33.90
CA LYS A 25 8.73 6.52 -32.68
C LYS A 25 7.63 6.63 -31.62
N CYS A 26 6.45 7.11 -32.01
CA CYS A 26 5.29 7.17 -31.12
C CYS A 26 4.89 5.77 -30.63
N TYR A 27 4.86 4.79 -31.53
CA TYR A 27 4.56 3.40 -31.17
C TYR A 27 5.53 2.85 -30.11
N VAL A 28 6.85 3.06 -30.30
CA VAL A 28 7.85 2.61 -29.32
C VAL A 28 7.66 3.29 -27.96
N GLN A 29 7.31 4.58 -27.94
CA GLN A 29 7.05 5.31 -26.71
C GLN A 29 5.80 4.81 -25.99
N GLU A 30 4.72 4.55 -26.71
CA GLU A 30 3.50 3.97 -26.16
C GLU A 30 3.76 2.58 -25.57
N GLN A 31 4.48 1.72 -26.28
CA GLN A 31 4.81 0.39 -25.79
C GLN A 31 5.73 0.42 -24.56
N ALA A 32 6.68 1.35 -24.53
CA ALA A 32 7.52 1.57 -23.35
C ALA A 32 6.68 2.01 -22.14
N ALA A 33 5.74 2.93 -22.35
CA ALA A 33 4.82 3.40 -21.32
C ALA A 33 3.92 2.28 -20.79
N LEU A 34 3.35 1.45 -21.67
CA LEU A 34 2.55 0.28 -21.29
C LEU A 34 3.37 -0.76 -20.51
N ALA A 35 4.67 -0.85 -20.77
CA ALA A 35 5.58 -1.72 -20.02
C ALA A 35 6.13 -1.09 -18.73
N GLY A 36 5.80 0.18 -18.43
CA GLY A 36 6.37 0.91 -17.29
C GLY A 36 7.89 1.09 -17.39
N LEU A 37 8.43 1.14 -18.60
CA LEU A 37 9.87 1.27 -18.89
C LEU A 37 10.16 2.61 -19.55
N SER A 38 11.41 3.08 -19.42
CA SER A 38 11.89 4.16 -20.30
C SER A 38 12.06 3.62 -21.72
N GLU A 39 11.94 4.51 -22.71
CA GLU A 39 12.10 4.16 -24.13
C GLU A 39 13.44 3.41 -24.40
N ALA A 40 14.52 3.87 -23.77
CA ALA A 40 15.85 3.26 -23.90
C ALA A 40 15.92 1.85 -23.30
N GLU A 41 15.28 1.61 -22.15
CA GLU A 41 15.27 0.29 -21.51
C GLU A 41 14.32 -0.67 -22.24
N TYR A 42 13.18 -0.18 -22.72
CA TYR A 42 12.26 -0.93 -23.59
C TYR A 42 12.98 -1.40 -24.86
N THR A 43 13.60 -0.47 -25.59
CA THR A 43 14.33 -0.78 -26.83
C THR A 43 15.47 -1.75 -26.58
N ARG A 44 16.28 -1.52 -25.54
CA ARG A 44 17.36 -2.44 -25.16
C ARG A 44 16.84 -3.85 -24.93
N ARG A 45 15.74 -4.00 -24.20
CA ARG A 45 15.16 -5.32 -23.91
C ARG A 45 14.69 -6.02 -25.17
N ARG A 46 14.02 -5.30 -26.07
CA ARG A 46 13.58 -5.84 -27.36
C ARG A 46 14.75 -6.23 -28.26
N VAL A 47 15.83 -5.44 -28.32
CA VAL A 47 17.03 -5.75 -29.10
C VAL A 47 17.78 -6.98 -28.57
N LEU A 48 17.76 -7.21 -27.26
CA LEU A 48 18.37 -8.37 -26.61
C LEU A 48 17.41 -9.57 -26.48
N ASP A 49 16.27 -9.53 -27.18
CA ASP A 49 15.22 -10.55 -27.17
C ASP A 49 14.68 -10.93 -25.78
N TYR A 50 14.76 -9.99 -24.82
CA TYR A 50 14.08 -10.16 -23.56
C TYR A 50 12.57 -9.97 -23.74
N ALA A 51 11.79 -10.87 -23.13
CA ALA A 51 10.35 -10.73 -23.08
C ALA A 51 9.97 -9.45 -22.31
N VAL A 52 9.39 -8.48 -23.02
CA VAL A 52 8.79 -7.28 -22.41
C VAL A 52 7.31 -7.53 -22.26
N ARG A 53 6.88 -7.82 -21.02
CA ARG A 53 5.45 -7.90 -20.70
C ARG A 53 4.95 -6.49 -20.44
N ALA A 54 3.79 -6.16 -21.00
CA ALA A 54 3.05 -5.00 -20.53
C ALA A 54 2.85 -5.18 -19.02
N VAL A 55 3.20 -4.15 -18.26
CA VAL A 55 2.74 -4.09 -16.88
C VAL A 55 1.24 -3.89 -17.06
N ALA A 56 0.42 -4.84 -16.60
CA ALA A 56 -1.02 -4.64 -16.53
C ALA A 56 -1.21 -3.23 -15.98
N GLY A 57 -1.86 -2.36 -16.78
CA GLY A 57 -1.69 -0.91 -16.70
C GLY A 57 -2.05 -0.32 -15.32
N PRO A 58 -2.23 1.01 -15.20
CA PRO A 58 -2.65 1.65 -13.95
C PRO A 58 -4.00 1.14 -13.34
N SER A 59 -4.59 0.06 -13.85
CA SER A 59 -5.81 -0.59 -13.39
C SER A 59 -5.61 -1.96 -12.74
N ALA A 60 -4.38 -2.39 -12.42
CA ALA A 60 -4.19 -3.63 -11.67
C ALA A 60 -4.45 -3.48 -10.15
N CYS A 61 -4.59 -2.26 -9.66
CA CYS A 61 -4.82 -1.99 -8.24
C CYS A 61 -5.96 -0.98 -8.10
N ASP A 62 -7.12 -1.47 -7.66
CA ASP A 62 -8.28 -0.64 -7.37
C ASP A 62 -7.92 0.40 -6.30
N PRO A 63 -7.99 1.71 -6.58
CA PRO A 63 -7.72 2.77 -5.61
C PRO A 63 -8.59 2.66 -4.35
N ALA A 64 -9.80 2.11 -4.46
CA ALA A 64 -10.67 1.86 -3.31
C ALA A 64 -10.06 0.80 -2.39
N LEU A 65 -9.58 -0.32 -2.95
CA LEU A 65 -8.88 -1.36 -2.19
C LEU A 65 -7.59 -0.85 -1.54
N VAL A 66 -6.83 0.00 -2.24
CA VAL A 66 -5.63 0.63 -1.65
C VAL A 66 -5.99 1.53 -0.48
N SER A 67 -7.05 2.32 -0.60
CA SER A 67 -7.56 3.18 0.48
C SER A 67 -8.02 2.37 1.68
N GLU A 68 -8.72 1.27 1.44
CA GLU A 68 -9.21 0.36 2.48
C GLU A 68 -8.07 -0.34 3.22
N ILE A 69 -7.08 -0.86 2.51
CA ILE A 69 -5.87 -1.45 3.10
C ILE A 69 -5.14 -0.43 3.97
N ASN A 70 -4.98 0.80 3.47
CA ASN A 70 -4.34 1.87 4.24
C ASN A 70 -5.13 2.23 5.49
N ARG A 71 -6.47 2.20 5.44
CA ARG A 71 -7.32 2.41 6.61
C ARG A 71 -7.12 1.30 7.64
N LEU A 72 -7.19 0.03 7.23
CA LEU A 72 -6.96 -1.11 8.11
C LEU A 72 -5.57 -1.09 8.75
N GLY A 73 -4.53 -0.73 7.97
CA GLY A 73 -3.17 -0.59 8.50
C GLY A 73 -3.04 0.48 9.59
N ARG A 74 -3.78 1.58 9.48
CA ARG A 74 -3.86 2.62 10.55
C ARG A 74 -4.59 2.12 11.79
N GLU A 75 -5.70 1.40 11.61
CA GLU A 75 -6.47 0.82 12.74
C GLU A 75 -5.61 -0.19 13.52
N VAL A 76 -4.89 -1.09 12.82
CA VAL A 76 -3.97 -2.05 13.44
C VAL A 76 -2.84 -1.36 14.20
N SER A 77 -2.27 -0.30 13.64
CA SER A 77 -1.21 0.48 14.29
C SER A 77 -1.71 1.17 15.56
N SER A 78 -2.95 1.67 15.56
CA SER A 78 -3.60 2.24 16.75
C SER A 78 -3.80 1.19 17.84
N LEU A 79 -4.26 -0.02 17.48
CA LEU A 79 -4.38 -1.14 18.41
C LEU A 79 -3.02 -1.54 19.00
N GLY A 80 -1.98 -1.62 18.17
CA GLY A 80 -0.62 -1.91 18.65
C GLY A 80 -0.13 -0.91 19.70
N ASN A 81 -0.40 0.39 19.50
CA ASN A 81 -0.07 1.42 20.47
C ASN A 81 -0.84 1.27 21.79
N LEU A 82 -2.14 0.95 21.73
CA LEU A 82 -2.95 0.72 22.93
C LEU A 82 -2.47 -0.50 23.71
N VAL A 83 -2.18 -1.61 23.02
CA VAL A 83 -1.64 -2.83 23.64
C VAL A 83 -0.30 -2.55 24.30
N ASN A 84 0.59 -1.80 23.64
CA ASN A 84 1.88 -1.42 24.22
C ASN A 84 1.71 -0.55 25.47
N GLN A 85 0.74 0.37 25.48
CA GLN A 85 0.42 1.16 26.67
C GLN A 85 -0.08 0.27 27.80
N VAL A 86 -1.02 -0.65 27.54
CA VAL A 86 -1.53 -1.60 28.54
C VAL A 86 -0.41 -2.46 29.11
N ALA A 87 0.47 -3.01 28.25
CA ALA A 87 1.62 -3.78 28.68
C ALA A 87 2.56 -2.98 29.58
N LEU A 88 2.84 -1.72 29.23
CA LEU A 88 3.62 -0.81 30.05
C LEU A 88 2.96 -0.54 31.40
N TYR A 89 1.64 -0.32 31.44
CA TYR A 89 0.89 -0.14 32.69
C TYR A 89 0.97 -1.37 33.59
N CYS A 90 0.79 -2.57 33.02
CA CYS A 90 0.90 -3.83 33.77
C CYS A 90 2.31 -4.05 34.31
N HIS A 91 3.35 -3.70 33.55
CA HIS A 91 4.74 -3.98 33.93
C HIS A 91 5.32 -2.95 34.90
N THR A 92 4.84 -1.71 34.89
CA THR A 92 5.40 -0.62 35.70
C THR A 92 4.68 -0.38 37.03
N GLU A 93 3.69 -1.21 37.39
CA GLU A 93 2.82 -1.05 38.57
C GLU A 93 2.28 0.38 38.75
N ARG A 94 2.18 1.13 37.65
CA ARG A 94 1.69 2.51 37.69
C ARG A 94 0.26 2.49 38.18
N ARG A 95 0.00 3.16 39.31
CA ARG A 95 -1.36 3.35 39.83
C ARG A 95 -2.24 3.87 38.70
N LEU A 96 -3.18 3.03 38.25
CA LEU A 96 -4.22 3.43 37.32
C LEU A 96 -4.91 4.66 37.91
N ARG A 97 -5.14 5.68 37.08
CA ARG A 97 -5.89 6.84 37.53
C ARG A 97 -7.27 6.34 37.99
N PRO A 98 -7.86 6.85 39.08
CA PRO A 98 -9.15 6.34 39.61
C PRO A 98 -10.26 6.30 38.55
N GLU A 99 -10.23 7.26 37.63
CA GLU A 99 -11.07 7.39 36.44
C GLU A 99 -11.01 6.19 35.47
N TRP A 100 -9.89 5.45 35.42
CA TRP A 100 -9.75 4.22 34.63
C TRP A 100 -10.50 3.03 35.22
N GLY A 101 -10.87 3.07 36.51
CA GLY A 101 -11.72 2.04 37.12
C GLY A 101 -13.14 2.02 36.55
N LEU A 102 -13.60 3.14 35.97
CA LEU A 102 -14.92 3.27 35.35
C LEU A 102 -14.93 2.78 33.89
N LEU A 103 -13.75 2.71 33.25
CA LEU A 103 -13.58 2.41 31.84
C LEU A 103 -14.20 1.06 31.42
N PRO A 104 -14.05 -0.05 32.17
CA PRO A 104 -14.69 -1.32 31.82
C PRO A 104 -16.23 -1.25 31.84
N ASN A 105 -16.80 -0.48 32.76
CA ASN A 105 -18.25 -0.29 32.84
C ASN A 105 -18.77 0.55 31.68
N GLU A 106 -18.03 1.58 31.29
CA GLU A 106 -18.39 2.44 30.16
C GLU A 106 -18.27 1.70 28.82
N ILE A 107 -17.23 0.87 28.64
CA ILE A 107 -17.12 -0.01 27.47
C ILE A 107 -18.30 -0.98 27.39
N LYS A 108 -18.69 -1.63 28.50
CA LYS A 108 -19.86 -2.52 28.53
C LYS A 108 -21.17 -1.77 28.25
N ARG A 109 -21.31 -0.54 28.75
CA ARG A 109 -22.46 0.32 28.47
C ARG A 109 -22.54 0.68 26.99
N LEU A 110 -21.44 1.11 26.39
CA LEU A 110 -21.35 1.42 24.96
C LEU A 110 -21.58 0.18 24.09
N GLY A 111 -21.04 -0.97 24.47
CA GLY A 111 -21.29 -2.25 23.79
C GLY A 111 -22.78 -2.59 23.71
N ARG A 112 -23.49 -2.50 24.84
CA ARG A 112 -24.96 -2.71 24.87
C ARG A 112 -25.72 -1.68 24.03
N LEU A 113 -25.28 -0.43 24.02
CA LEU A 113 -25.89 0.62 23.20
C LEU A 113 -25.72 0.35 21.70
N VAL A 114 -24.54 -0.13 21.30
CA VAL A 114 -24.24 -0.54 19.92
C VAL A 114 -25.07 -1.76 19.53
N GLU A 115 -25.19 -2.74 20.42
CA GLU A 115 -25.99 -3.96 20.21
C GLU A 115 -27.47 -3.63 19.98
N VAL A 116 -28.07 -2.80 20.85
CA VAL A 116 -29.46 -2.33 20.68
C VAL A 116 -29.63 -1.56 19.36
N LYS A 117 -28.69 -0.69 19.00
CA LYS A 117 -28.77 0.07 17.74
C LYS A 117 -28.59 -0.82 16.51
N LEU A 118 -27.74 -1.84 16.59
CA LEU A 118 -27.61 -2.85 15.53
C LEU A 118 -28.89 -3.66 15.40
N GLU A 119 -29.56 -4.03 16.50
CA GLU A 119 -30.86 -4.70 16.45
C GLU A 119 -31.94 -3.84 15.79
N GLU A 120 -31.99 -2.54 16.09
CA GLU A 120 -32.89 -1.58 15.42
C GLU A 120 -32.62 -1.46 13.91
N VAL A 121 -31.35 -1.50 13.50
CA VAL A 121 -30.96 -1.39 12.08
C VAL A 121 -31.19 -2.71 11.32
N VAL A 122 -31.00 -3.85 11.98
CA VAL A 122 -31.15 -5.19 11.40
C VAL A 122 -32.62 -5.64 11.37
N ARG A 123 -33.50 -5.07 12.20
CA ARG A 123 -34.96 -5.24 12.15
C ARG A 123 -35.67 -3.89 11.92
N PRO A 124 -35.73 -3.40 10.67
CA PRO A 124 -36.38 -2.13 10.40
C PRO A 124 -37.90 -2.16 10.58
N ASP A 125 -38.54 -3.33 10.57
CA ASP A 125 -39.97 -3.54 10.82
C ASP A 125 -40.18 -4.87 11.57
N GLY A 126 -41.22 -4.98 12.41
CA GLY A 126 -41.68 -6.27 12.90
C GLY A 126 -43.15 -6.23 13.31
N PRO A 127 -43.79 -7.37 13.60
CA PRO A 127 -43.61 -8.70 13.00
C PRO A 127 -43.99 -8.77 11.50
#